data_AF-A0A3R9WN90-F1
#
_entry.id   AF-A0A3R9WN90-F1
#
_cell.length_a   1.000
_cell.length_b   1.000
_cell.length_c   1.000
_cell.angle_alpha   90.00
_cell.angle_beta   90.00
_cell.angle_gamma   90.00
#
_symmetry.space_group_name_H-M   'P 1'
#
loop_
_entity.id
_entity.type
_entity.pdbx_description
1 polymer ?
#
loop_
_entity_poly.entity_id
_entity_poly.type
_entity_poly.pdbx_seq_one_letter_code
_entity_poly.pdbx_strand_id
1 'polypeptide(L)'
;MGLYEDLKTVTLTNVLDNDPELVESIDVLGRFLARDDRGITLTGCWNYSLNNSEHRPDRVSFLVGEVFYPWHRIESIGDTYDSVDNFGEEALSVWAREKGLDAEEIRQMEKHFQHFHG
;
A
#
# COMPACT_ATOMS: atom_id res chain seq x y z
N MET A 1 -7.02 -6.07 -23.10
CA MET A 1 -7.27 -5.80 -21.67
C MET A 1 -5.94 -5.92 -20.98
N GLY A 2 -5.34 -4.79 -20.60
CA GLY A 2 -3.99 -4.74 -20.06
C GLY A 2 -3.93 -5.36 -18.67
N LEU A 3 -2.89 -6.16 -18.43
CA LEU A 3 -2.47 -6.66 -17.14
C LEU A 3 -2.01 -5.47 -16.28
N TYR A 4 -2.95 -4.70 -15.74
CA TYR A 4 -2.67 -3.95 -14.52
C TYR A 4 -2.70 -4.99 -13.41
N GLU A 5 -1.52 -5.55 -13.15
CA GLU A 5 -1.33 -6.60 -12.16
C GLU A 5 -1.88 -6.10 -10.82
N ASP A 6 -2.61 -6.97 -10.12
CA ASP A 6 -3.36 -6.73 -8.89
C ASP A 6 -2.45 -6.30 -7.72
N LEU A 7 -1.88 -5.09 -7.77
CA LEU A 7 -0.92 -4.60 -6.78
C LEU A 7 -1.66 -4.34 -5.46
N LYS A 8 -1.14 -4.96 -4.40
CA LYS A 8 -1.64 -4.82 -3.03
C LYS A 8 -0.58 -4.16 -2.17
N THR A 9 -0.99 -3.23 -1.31
CA THR A 9 -0.19 -2.76 -0.19
C THR A 9 -0.65 -3.49 1.08
N VAL A 10 0.28 -4.17 1.75
CA VAL A 10 0.11 -4.74 3.08
C VAL A 10 0.73 -3.78 4.08
N THR A 11 -0.08 -3.25 5.00
CA THR A 11 0.40 -2.42 6.12
C THR A 11 0.60 -3.30 7.34
N LEU A 12 1.76 -3.20 7.97
CA LEU A 12 2.12 -4.00 9.13
C LEU A 12 2.10 -3.16 10.41
N THR A 13 1.60 -3.74 11.50
CA THR A 13 1.71 -3.17 12.83
C THR A 13 3.08 -3.49 13.41
N ASN A 14 3.83 -2.47 13.82
CA ASN A 14 5.08 -2.69 14.54
C ASN A 14 4.81 -3.22 15.96
N VAL A 15 5.02 -4.52 16.16
CA VAL A 15 4.84 -5.17 17.48
C VAL A 15 6.17 -5.20 18.27
N LEU A 16 7.29 -4.81 17.65
CA LEU A 16 8.63 -5.10 18.17
C LEU A 16 9.39 -3.89 18.69
N ASP A 17 9.28 -2.74 18.05
CA ASP A 17 9.80 -1.49 18.60
C ASP A 17 8.65 -0.74 19.27
N ASN A 18 8.84 -0.29 20.51
CA ASN A 18 7.90 0.58 21.24
C ASN A 18 7.78 1.98 20.60
N ASP A 19 8.00 2.08 19.29
CA ASP A 19 7.92 3.29 18.50
C ASP A 19 6.60 3.25 17.68
N PRO A 20 5.53 3.85 18.20
CA PRO A 20 4.23 3.88 17.52
C PRO A 20 4.26 4.67 16.20
N GLU A 21 5.37 5.36 15.91
CA GLU A 21 5.55 6.17 14.71
C GLU A 21 6.13 5.39 13.53
N LEU A 22 6.61 4.16 13.75
CA LEU A 22 7.14 3.32 12.67
C LEU A 22 6.02 2.51 12.00
N VAL A 23 5.74 2.85 10.74
CA VAL A 23 4.80 2.14 9.87
C VAL A 23 5.56 1.39 8.80
N GLU A 24 5.30 0.09 8.70
CA GLU A 24 5.86 -0.79 7.68
C GLU A 24 4.83 -1.04 6.57
N SER A 25 5.26 -0.96 5.32
CA SER A 25 4.41 -1.27 4.17
C SER A 25 5.11 -2.20 3.17
N ILE A 26 4.35 -3.13 2.59
CA ILE A 26 4.81 -4.04 1.54
C ILE A 26 3.93 -3.87 0.31
N ASP A 27 4.54 -3.49 -0.82
CA ASP A 27 3.86 -3.48 -2.11
C ASP A 27 4.17 -4.77 -2.85
N VAL A 28 3.12 -5.55 -3.14
CA VAL A 28 3.23 -6.90 -3.70
C VAL A 28 2.14 -7.16 -4.72
N LEU A 29 2.48 -7.84 -5.80
CA LEU A 29 1.48 -8.30 -6.77
C LEU A 29 0.64 -9.42 -6.15
N GLY A 30 -0.69 -9.36 -6.35
CA GLY A 30 -1.64 -10.32 -5.78
C GLY A 30 -1.31 -11.79 -6.08
N ARG A 31 -0.67 -12.08 -7.23
CA ARG A 31 -0.20 -13.44 -7.57
C ARG A 31 0.88 -14.00 -6.64
N PHE A 32 1.61 -13.13 -5.93
CA PHE A 32 2.65 -13.49 -4.96
C PHE A 32 2.12 -13.50 -3.52
N LEU A 33 0.83 -13.19 -3.31
CA LEU A 33 0.17 -13.12 -2.01
C LEU A 33 -0.79 -14.31 -1.85
N ALA A 34 -0.53 -15.18 -0.87
CA ALA A 34 -1.47 -16.20 -0.43
C ALA A 34 -1.99 -15.87 0.97
N ARG A 35 -3.30 -16.02 1.20
CA ARG A 35 -3.94 -15.78 2.50
C ARG A 35 -4.45 -17.09 3.08
N ASP A 36 -4.26 -17.32 4.37
CA ASP A 36 -4.85 -18.42 5.12
C ASP A 36 -5.40 -17.93 6.48
N ASP A 37 -5.96 -18.85 7.28
CA ASP A 37 -6.54 -18.51 8.57
C ASP A 37 -5.52 -18.01 9.62
N ARG A 38 -4.22 -18.11 9.33
CA ARG A 38 -3.12 -17.75 10.24
C ARG A 38 -2.43 -16.45 9.83
N GLY A 39 -2.49 -16.06 8.57
CA GLY A 39 -1.94 -14.82 8.06
C GLY A 39 -1.80 -14.81 6.54
N ILE A 40 -0.70 -14.23 6.07
CA ILE A 40 -0.34 -14.21 4.65
C ILE A 40 1.05 -14.81 4.43
N THR A 41 1.21 -15.51 3.31
CA THR A 41 2.50 -15.93 2.78
C THR A 41 2.78 -15.13 1.52
N LEU A 42 3.96 -14.51 1.46
CA LEU A 42 4.50 -13.91 0.25
C LEU A 42 5.49 -14.88 -0.39
N THR A 43 5.33 -15.17 -1.68
CA THR A 43 6.26 -16.02 -2.44
C THR A 43 6.52 -15.38 -3.80
N GLY A 44 7.75 -14.95 -4.05
CA GLY A 44 8.13 -14.24 -5.27
C GLY A 44 8.99 -13.03 -4.96
N CYS A 45 8.55 -11.84 -5.40
CA CYS A 45 9.21 -10.58 -5.13
C CYS A 45 8.23 -9.48 -4.73
N TRP A 46 8.70 -8.51 -3.95
CA TRP A 46 7.91 -7.39 -3.44
C TRP A 46 8.82 -6.22 -3.06
N ASN A 47 8.25 -5.03 -2.94
CA ASN A 47 8.91 -3.88 -2.34
C ASN A 47 8.52 -3.77 -0.88
N TYR A 48 9.48 -3.43 -0.03
CA TYR A 48 9.28 -3.18 1.39
C TYR A 48 9.73 -1.77 1.73
N SER A 49 8.89 -1.02 2.43
CA SER A 49 9.11 0.37 2.80
C SER A 49 8.91 0.56 4.29
N LEU A 50 9.82 1.32 4.91
CA LEU A 50 9.73 1.78 6.29
C LEU A 50 9.43 3.29 6.28
N ASN A 51 8.31 3.67 6.88
CA ASN A 51 7.91 5.06 7.08
C ASN A 51 7.99 5.39 8.56
N ASN A 52 8.70 6.46 8.91
CA ASN A 52 8.72 7.04 10.26
C ASN A 52 8.18 8.47 10.13
N SER A 53 7.27 8.92 11.00
CA SER A 53 6.72 10.28 10.92
C SER A 53 7.75 11.41 11.05
N GLU A 54 8.92 11.15 11.62
CA GLU A 54 9.96 12.16 11.79
C GLU A 54 10.91 12.29 10.58
N HIS A 55 11.03 11.26 9.73
CA HIS A 55 11.98 11.23 8.62
C HIS A 55 11.28 10.82 7.30
N ARG A 56 11.81 11.29 6.16
CA ARG A 56 11.32 10.87 4.83
C ARG A 56 11.37 9.32 4.72
N PRO A 57 10.68 8.68 3.75
CA PRO A 57 10.77 7.23 3.57
C PRO A 57 12.23 6.82 3.37
N ASP A 58 12.88 6.36 4.44
CA ASP A 58 14.34 6.26 4.46
C ASP A 58 14.84 4.91 3.93
N ARG A 59 13.94 3.96 3.65
CA ARG A 59 14.36 2.71 3.02
C ARG A 59 13.26 2.00 2.25
N VAL A 60 13.35 2.04 0.92
CA VAL A 60 12.66 1.10 0.03
C VAL A 60 13.64 -0.02 -0.33
N SER A 61 13.28 -1.27 -0.07
CA SER A 61 14.07 -2.44 -0.44
C SER A 61 13.26 -3.36 -1.35
N PHE A 62 13.84 -3.76 -2.48
CA PHE A 62 13.30 -4.84 -3.30
C PHE A 62 13.76 -6.19 -2.73
N LEU A 63 12.80 -7.08 -2.47
CA LEU A 63 13.05 -8.38 -1.84
C LEU A 63 12.59 -9.51 -2.76
N VAL A 64 13.24 -10.66 -2.65
CA VAL A 64 12.89 -11.90 -3.36
C VAL A 64 12.97 -13.06 -2.37
N GLY A 65 11.94 -13.90 -2.29
CA GLY A 65 11.95 -15.08 -1.44
C GLY A 65 10.56 -15.58 -1.03
N GLU A 66 10.52 -16.22 0.13
CA GLU A 66 9.30 -16.68 0.79
C GLU A 66 9.29 -16.20 2.25
N VAL A 67 8.19 -15.61 2.70
CA VAL A 67 8.01 -15.14 4.09
C VAL A 67 6.56 -15.27 4.52
N PHE A 68 6.35 -15.54 5.81
CA PHE A 68 5.02 -15.64 6.42
C PHE A 68 4.81 -14.50 7.42
N TYR A 69 3.73 -13.73 7.24
CA TYR A 69 3.29 -12.67 8.15
C TYR A 69 1.98 -13.10 8.84
N PRO A 70 1.98 -13.34 10.15
CA PRO A 70 0.77 -13.69 10.89
C PRO A 70 -0.17 -12.49 11.06
N TRP A 71 -1.48 -12.73 11.22
CA TRP A 71 -2.50 -11.67 11.33
C TRP A 71 -2.21 -10.59 12.39
N HIS A 72 -1.57 -10.95 13.51
CA HIS A 72 -1.20 -9.99 14.55
C HIS A 72 -0.16 -8.94 14.12
N ARG A 73 0.49 -9.14 12.96
CA ARG A 73 1.42 -8.17 12.36
C ARG A 73 0.80 -7.40 11.21
N ILE A 74 -0.39 -7.76 10.74
CA ILE A 74 -1.02 -7.14 9.57
C ILE A 74 -2.14 -6.23 10.06
N GLU A 75 -1.98 -4.93 9.84
CA GLU A 75 -3.02 -3.96 10.12
C GLU A 75 -4.10 -3.96 9.03
N SER A 76 -3.66 -3.93 7.78
CA SER A 76 -4.56 -3.88 6.63
C SER A 76 -3.91 -4.42 5.36
N ILE A 77 -4.75 -4.83 4.41
CA ILE A 77 -4.35 -5.12 3.03
C ILE A 77 -5.29 -4.36 2.11
N GLY A 78 -4.74 -3.44 1.34
CA GLY A 78 -5.48 -2.58 0.42
C GLY A 78 -5.00 -2.70 -1.01
N ASP A 79 -5.86 -2.26 -1.93
CA ASP A 79 -5.50 -2.10 -3.33
C ASP A 79 -4.68 -0.82 -3.50
N THR A 80 -3.66 -0.90 -4.33
CA THR A 80 -2.77 0.23 -4.63
C THR A 80 -3.07 0.73 -6.03
N TYR A 81 -3.30 2.03 -6.14
CA TYR A 81 -3.57 2.68 -7.41
C TYR A 81 -2.50 3.72 -7.68
N ASP A 82 -1.75 3.54 -8.76
CA ASP A 82 -0.70 4.47 -9.18
C ASP A 82 -1.25 5.82 -9.68
N SER A 83 -2.56 5.86 -9.98
CA SER A 83 -3.27 7.08 -10.35
C SER A 83 -4.73 7.04 -9.95
N VAL A 84 -5.34 8.22 -9.83
CA VAL A 84 -6.78 8.36 -9.59
C VAL A 84 -7.61 7.77 -10.74
N ASP A 85 -7.11 7.87 -11.98
CA ASP A 85 -7.76 7.28 -13.15
C ASP A 85 -7.87 5.75 -13.05
N ASN A 86 -6.89 5.09 -12.42
CA ASN A 86 -6.89 3.66 -12.19
C ASN A 86 -7.85 3.23 -11.07
N PHE A 87 -8.25 4.16 -10.19
CA PHE A 87 -9.19 3.92 -9.10
C PHE A 87 -10.64 3.76 -9.61
N GLY A 88 -10.98 4.42 -10.72
CA GLY A 88 -12.32 4.47 -11.28
C GLY A 88 -13.20 5.56 -10.66
N GLU A 89 -13.96 6.27 -11.48
CA GLU A 89 -14.59 7.54 -11.10
C GLU A 89 -15.62 7.41 -9.95
N GLU A 90 -16.51 6.43 -10.08
CA GLU A 90 -17.54 6.14 -9.09
C GLU A 90 -16.93 5.56 -7.80
N ALA A 91 -15.94 4.68 -7.93
CA ALA A 91 -15.26 4.06 -6.80
C ALA A 91 -14.48 5.09 -5.97
N LEU A 92 -13.77 6.03 -6.62
CA LEU A 92 -13.07 7.11 -5.92
C LEU A 92 -14.06 7.98 -5.16
N SER A 93 -15.17 8.34 -5.79
CA SER A 93 -16.17 9.23 -5.20
C SER A 93 -16.81 8.61 -3.95
N VAL A 94 -17.11 7.30 -3.99
CA VAL A 94 -17.62 6.55 -2.83
C VAL A 94 -16.56 6.45 -1.75
N TRP A 95 -15.34 6.04 -2.09
CA TRP A 95 -14.24 5.89 -1.14
C TRP A 95 -13.89 7.21 -0.44
N ALA A 96 -13.76 8.30 -1.20
CA ALA A 96 -13.45 9.63 -0.66
C ALA A 96 -14.52 10.07 0.34
N ARG A 97 -15.81 9.92 -0.02
CA ARG A 97 -16.93 10.24 0.87
C ARG A 97 -16.91 9.41 2.16
N GLU A 98 -16.62 8.11 2.07
CA GLU A 98 -16.51 7.23 3.25
C GLU A 98 -15.36 7.64 4.18
N LYS A 99 -14.32 8.26 3.64
CA LYS A 99 -13.17 8.80 4.40
C LYS A 99 -13.34 10.26 4.80
N GLY A 100 -14.47 10.90 4.47
CA GLY A 100 -14.69 12.33 4.75
C GLY A 100 -13.81 13.26 3.90
N LEU A 101 -13.38 12.79 2.73
CA LEU A 101 -12.53 13.51 1.78
C LEU A 101 -13.32 13.92 0.53
N ASP A 102 -12.82 14.92 -0.20
CA ASP A 102 -13.36 15.33 -1.50
C ASP A 102 -12.56 14.70 -2.65
N ALA A 103 -13.26 13.96 -3.51
CA ALA A 103 -12.69 13.31 -4.69
C ALA A 103 -12.09 14.32 -5.69
N GLU A 104 -12.65 15.52 -5.82
CA GLU A 104 -12.13 16.55 -6.72
C GLU A 104 -10.85 17.18 -6.18
N GLU A 105 -10.75 17.39 -4.86
CA GLU A 105 -9.51 17.85 -4.22
C GLU A 105 -8.38 16.84 -4.44
N ILE A 106 -8.66 15.53 -4.27
CA ILE A 106 -7.70 14.47 -4.52
C ILE A 106 -7.17 14.51 -5.96
N ARG A 107 -8.05 14.69 -6.95
CA ARG A 107 -7.67 14.82 -8.37
C ARG A 107 -6.79 16.05 -8.63
N GLN A 108 -7.12 17.18 -8.01
CA GLN A 108 -6.33 18.40 -8.16
C GLN A 108 -4.94 18.23 -7.54
N MET A 109 -4.85 17.56 -6.40
CA MET A 109 -3.57 17.23 -5.77
C MET A 109 -2.71 16.29 -6.62
N GLU A 110 -3.29 15.26 -7.24
CA GLU A 110 -2.58 14.37 -8.15
C GLU A 110 -2.01 15.12 -9.36
N LYS A 111 -2.85 15.93 -10.03
CA LYS A 111 -2.41 16.75 -11.18
C LYS A 111 -1.27 17.69 -10.79
N HIS A 112 -1.35 18.28 -9.61
CA HIS A 112 -0.28 19.12 -9.07
C HIS A 112 0.99 18.28 -8.88
N PHE A 113 0.91 17.14 -8.20
CA PHE A 113 2.06 16.26 -7.96
C PHE A 113 2.75 15.81 -9.26
N GLN A 114 1.99 15.36 -10.25
CA GLN A 114 2.52 14.98 -11.57
C GLN A 114 3.20 16.15 -12.30
N HIS A 115 2.74 17.39 -12.11
CA HIS A 115 3.36 18.56 -12.72
C HIS A 115 4.73 18.92 -12.11
N PHE A 116 4.94 18.62 -10.82
CA PHE A 116 6.19 18.94 -10.11
C PHE A 116 7.20 17.78 -10.07
N HIS A 117 6.74 16.55 -10.27
CA HIS A 117 7.57 15.34 -10.16
C HIS A 117 7.65 14.51 -11.46
N GLY A 118 6.98 14.94 -12.53
CA GLY A 118 7.03 14.34 -13.87
C GLY A 118 8.14 14.87 -14.77
#